data_AF-A0A455VQT5-F1
#
_entry.id   AF-A0A455VQT5-F1
#
_cell.length_a   1.000
_cell.length_b   1.000
_cell.length_c   1.000
_cell.angle_alpha   90.00
_cell.angle_beta   90.00
_cell.angle_gamma   90.00
#
_symmetry.space_group_name_H-M   'P 1'
#
loop_
_entity.id
_entity.type
_entity.pdbx_description
1 polymer ?
#
loop_
_entity_poly.entity_id
_entity_poly.type
_entity_poly.pdbx_seq_one_letter_code
_entity_poly.pdbx_strand_id
1 'polypeptide(L)'
;MAQVDAGMRIARRQERPFLPSPGQFVAWCKQSGGALGITVDQVIAEYWDWRNRSFEFISSEQFPWSQPVMYHICVELRHRSTERQLTNGELAREAGDLLDMWEKRVTEGKPVPPVRRALAAPAADHGPTPIQLLLAKFNRNKSNGMV
;
A
#
# COMPACT_ATOMS: atom_id res chain seq x y z
N MET A 1 7.14 -10.27 22.58
CA MET A 1 7.48 -9.38 23.72
C MET A 1 7.95 -7.99 23.30
N ALA A 2 8.37 -7.76 22.05
CA ALA A 2 8.92 -6.48 21.57
C ALA A 2 8.08 -5.23 21.90
N GLN A 3 6.76 -5.31 21.82
CA GLN A 3 5.86 -4.19 22.14
C GLN A 3 5.89 -3.79 23.62
N VAL A 4 5.87 -4.79 24.50
CA VAL A 4 5.98 -4.58 25.96
C VAL A 4 7.38 -4.07 26.30
N ASP A 5 8.42 -4.60 25.66
CA ASP A 5 9.80 -4.16 25.85
C ASP A 5 9.99 -2.69 25.44
N ALA A 6 9.30 -2.23 24.40
CA ALA A 6 9.29 -0.84 23.99
C ALA A 6 8.59 0.07 25.03
N GLY A 7 7.43 -0.34 25.54
CA GLY A 7 6.75 0.35 26.64
C GLY A 7 7.62 0.42 27.90
N MET A 8 8.31 -0.68 28.23
CA MET A 8 9.24 -0.75 29.36
C MET A 8 10.46 0.15 29.17
N ARG A 9 10.95 0.34 27.94
CA ARG A 9 12.05 1.29 27.65
C ARG A 9 11.64 2.73 27.97
N ILE A 10 10.43 3.12 27.61
CA ILE A 10 9.89 4.46 27.91
C ILE A 10 9.67 4.61 29.42
N ALA A 11 9.12 3.58 30.07
CA ALA A 11 8.91 3.59 31.52
C ALA A 11 10.23 3.75 32.30
N ARG A 12 11.29 3.04 31.90
CA ARG A 12 12.62 3.13 32.53
C ARG A 12 13.31 4.48 32.36
N ARG A 13 12.97 5.24 31.31
CA ARG A 13 13.53 6.57 31.07
C ARG A 13 12.91 7.64 31.98
N GLN A 14 11.74 7.37 32.57
CA GLN A 14 11.11 8.33 33.48
C GLN A 14 11.75 8.27 34.86
N GLU A 15 12.21 9.42 35.35
CA GLU A 15 12.73 9.60 36.71
C GLU A 15 11.61 9.76 37.77
N ARG A 16 10.44 9.17 37.51
CA ARG A 16 9.29 9.27 38.43
C ARG A 16 9.33 8.10 39.42
N PRO A 17 9.09 8.33 40.73
CA PRO A 17 9.18 7.28 41.75
C PRO A 17 8.03 6.27 41.70
N PHE A 18 7.03 6.48 40.84
CA PHE A 18 5.86 5.62 40.66
C PHE A 18 5.74 5.16 39.21
N LEU A 19 5.23 3.95 39.03
CA LEU A 19 4.96 3.38 37.72
C LEU A 19 3.90 4.20 36.96
N PRO A 20 3.96 4.24 35.61
CA PRO A 20 2.93 4.87 34.80
C PRO A 20 1.57 4.23 35.07
N SER A 21 0.49 4.98 34.83
CA SER A 21 -0.85 4.39 34.90
C SER A 21 -0.97 3.26 33.87
N PRO A 22 -1.80 2.22 34.13
CA PRO A 22 -1.99 1.12 33.17
C PRO A 22 -2.37 1.61 31.78
N GLY A 23 -3.23 2.63 31.67
CA GLY A 23 -3.63 3.24 30.39
C GLY A 23 -2.47 3.93 29.68
N GLN A 24 -1.62 4.65 30.42
CA GLN A 24 -0.45 5.33 29.86
C GLN A 24 0.60 4.33 29.36
N PHE A 25 0.82 3.25 30.11
CA PHE A 25 1.74 2.18 29.69
C PHE A 25 1.27 1.48 28.41
N VAL A 26 -0.03 1.17 28.32
CA VAL A 26 -0.63 0.57 27.12
C VAL A 26 -0.50 1.51 25.92
N ALA A 27 -0.68 2.82 26.10
CA ALA A 27 -0.48 3.80 25.04
C ALA A 27 0.97 3.78 24.49
N TRP A 28 1.96 3.71 25.37
CA TRP A 28 3.38 3.59 24.95
C TRP A 28 3.68 2.29 24.23
N CYS A 29 3.12 1.18 24.69
CA CYS A 29 3.23 -0.10 24.00
C CYS A 29 2.65 0.00 22.59
N LYS A 30 1.47 0.60 22.42
CA LYS A 30 0.85 0.78 21.09
C LYS A 30 1.67 1.68 20.17
N GLN A 31 2.41 2.64 20.72
CA GLN A 31 3.25 3.56 19.95
C GLN A 31 4.42 2.87 19.22
N SER A 32 4.79 1.65 19.60
CA SER A 32 5.88 0.90 18.96
C SER A 32 5.46 0.04 17.76
N GLY A 33 4.19 0.09 17.34
CA GLY A 33 3.72 -0.54 16.11
C GLY A 33 3.52 -2.07 16.14
N GLY A 34 3.26 -2.64 17.33
CA GLY A 34 2.86 -4.03 17.49
C GLY A 34 3.81 -5.06 16.83
N ALA A 35 3.24 -6.11 16.21
CA ALA A 35 4.03 -7.22 15.65
C ALA A 35 4.67 -6.88 14.29
N LEU A 36 4.06 -5.96 13.54
CA LEU A 36 4.51 -5.52 12.22
C LEU A 36 5.47 -4.33 12.28
N GLY A 37 5.59 -3.68 13.46
CA GLY A 37 6.36 -2.45 13.64
C GLY A 37 5.73 -1.24 12.94
N ILE A 38 4.43 -1.27 12.66
CA ILE A 38 3.71 -0.24 11.90
C ILE A 38 2.65 0.40 12.79
N THR A 39 2.53 1.72 12.76
CA THR A 39 1.43 2.44 13.43
C THR A 39 0.32 2.83 12.46
N VAL A 40 -0.88 3.08 12.98
CA VAL A 40 -2.02 3.56 12.17
C VAL A 40 -1.68 4.88 11.46
N ASP A 41 -0.95 5.77 12.12
CA ASP A 41 -0.52 7.04 11.52
C ASP A 41 0.39 6.82 10.30
N GLN A 42 1.28 5.83 10.36
CA GLN A 42 2.13 5.45 9.22
C GLN A 42 1.29 4.87 8.07
N VAL A 43 0.29 4.04 8.37
CA VAL A 43 -0.65 3.51 7.36
C VAL A 43 -1.38 4.65 6.66
N ILE A 44 -1.90 5.62 7.42
CA ILE A 44 -2.61 6.77 6.86
C ILE A 44 -1.68 7.66 6.04
N ALA A 45 -0.46 7.91 6.52
CA ALA A 45 0.53 8.70 5.79
C ALA A 45 0.89 8.04 4.45
N GLU A 46 1.21 6.75 4.44
CA GLU A 46 1.57 6.01 3.22
C GLU A 46 0.36 5.85 2.28
N TYR A 47 -0.85 5.69 2.82
CA TYR A 47 -2.09 5.70 2.05
C TYR A 47 -2.26 7.00 1.26
N TRP A 48 -2.05 8.15 1.90
CA TRP A 48 -2.15 9.44 1.23
C TRP A 48 -1.00 9.69 0.25
N ASP A 49 0.24 9.27 0.58
CA ASP A 49 1.37 9.35 -0.35
C ASP A 49 1.09 8.56 -1.62
N TRP A 50 0.68 7.29 -1.48
CA TRP A 50 0.29 6.46 -2.60
C TRP A 50 -0.88 7.04 -3.38
N ARG A 51 -1.94 7.50 -2.70
CA ARG A 51 -3.12 8.07 -3.37
C ARG A 51 -2.75 9.30 -4.20
N ASN A 52 -1.94 10.19 -3.64
CA ASN A 52 -1.52 11.42 -4.30
C ASN A 52 -0.58 11.15 -5.47
N ARG A 53 0.28 10.13 -5.38
CA ARG A 53 1.26 9.76 -6.41
C ARG A 53 0.80 8.62 -7.31
N SER A 54 -0.45 8.16 -7.17
CA SER A 54 -0.98 6.99 -7.88
C SER A 54 -0.93 7.16 -9.40
N PHE A 55 -0.99 8.40 -9.89
CA PHE A 55 -0.86 8.73 -11.32
C PHE A 55 0.55 8.53 -11.88
N GLU A 56 1.59 8.49 -11.03
CA GLU A 56 2.99 8.28 -11.44
C GLU A 56 3.26 6.81 -11.83
N PHE A 57 2.39 5.90 -11.40
CA PHE A 57 2.58 4.46 -11.55
C PHE A 57 1.48 3.84 -12.40
N ILE A 58 1.83 2.84 -13.22
CA ILE A 58 0.87 2.14 -14.08
C ILE A 58 -0.12 1.32 -13.23
N SER A 59 0.33 0.81 -12.09
CA SER A 59 -0.48 0.03 -11.15
C SER A 59 0.01 0.21 -9.72
N SER A 60 -0.87 -0.07 -8.75
CA SER A 60 -0.52 -0.05 -7.32
C SER A 60 0.62 -1.00 -6.96
N GLU A 61 0.84 -2.07 -7.73
CA GLU A 61 1.92 -3.04 -7.51
C GLU A 61 3.33 -2.47 -7.81
N GLN A 62 3.39 -1.39 -8.60
CA GLN A 62 4.64 -0.70 -8.96
C GLN A 62 5.01 0.40 -7.96
N PHE A 63 4.09 0.81 -7.10
CA PHE A 63 4.37 1.79 -6.06
C PHE A 63 5.43 1.25 -5.08
N PRO A 64 6.40 2.07 -4.63
CA PRO A 64 7.45 1.66 -3.72
C PRO A 64 6.95 1.58 -2.26
N TRP A 65 6.14 0.57 -1.95
CA TRP A 65 5.64 0.31 -0.59
C TRP A 65 6.79 0.09 0.40
N SER A 66 6.66 0.67 1.60
CA SER A 66 7.66 0.52 2.67
C SER A 66 7.76 -0.92 3.16
N GLN A 67 6.62 -1.62 3.23
CA GLN A 67 6.51 -3.04 3.55
C GLN A 67 5.43 -3.71 2.69
N PRO A 68 5.54 -5.02 2.40
CA PRO A 68 4.51 -5.73 1.64
C PRO A 68 3.10 -5.65 2.26
N VAL A 69 3.01 -5.54 3.59
CA VAL A 69 1.72 -5.43 4.29
C VAL A 69 1.03 -4.10 4.02
N MET A 70 1.80 -3.02 3.78
CA MET A 70 1.25 -1.69 3.47
C MET A 70 0.48 -1.71 2.16
N TYR A 71 0.97 -2.41 1.14
CA TYR A 71 0.21 -2.63 -0.10
C TYR A 71 -1.17 -3.24 0.18
N HIS A 72 -1.21 -4.36 0.92
CA HIS A 72 -2.47 -5.05 1.18
C HIS A 72 -3.42 -4.21 2.02
N ILE A 73 -2.91 -3.49 3.03
CA ILE A 73 -3.72 -2.61 3.87
C ILE A 73 -4.23 -1.41 3.07
N CYS A 74 -3.37 -0.68 2.37
CA CYS A 74 -3.75 0.56 1.68
C CYS A 74 -4.70 0.32 0.49
N VAL A 75 -4.52 -0.77 -0.26
CA VAL A 75 -5.42 -1.14 -1.36
C VAL A 75 -6.81 -1.52 -0.81
N GLU A 76 -6.87 -2.34 0.23
CA GLU A 76 -8.12 -2.71 0.92
C GLU A 76 -8.80 -1.48 1.54
N LEU A 77 -8.02 -0.59 2.16
CA LEU A 77 -8.52 0.65 2.75
C LEU A 77 -9.13 1.56 1.68
N ARG A 78 -8.54 1.65 0.48
CA ARG A 78 -9.12 2.43 -0.65
C ARG A 78 -10.44 1.84 -1.11
N HIS A 79 -10.52 0.52 -1.20
CA HIS A 79 -11.74 -0.18 -1.57
C HIS A 79 -12.86 0.14 -0.57
N ARG A 80 -12.64 -0.11 0.73
CA ARG A 80 -13.62 0.19 1.79
C ARG A 80 -13.99 1.67 1.89
N SER A 81 -12.99 2.56 1.75
CA SER A 81 -13.21 4.01 1.78
C SER A 81 -14.13 4.47 0.66
N THR A 82 -13.97 3.89 -0.54
CA THR A 82 -14.78 4.25 -1.72
C THR A 82 -16.19 3.67 -1.63
N GLU A 83 -16.34 2.43 -1.16
CA GLU A 83 -17.64 1.80 -0.99
C GLU A 83 -18.49 2.46 0.10
N ARG A 84 -17.86 2.88 1.20
CA ARG A 84 -18.56 3.40 2.38
C ARG A 84 -18.50 4.92 2.54
N GLN A 85 -17.84 5.63 1.61
CA GLN A 85 -17.67 7.09 1.65
C GLN A 85 -17.13 7.59 3.00
N LEU A 86 -16.11 6.90 3.52
CA LEU A 86 -15.59 7.14 4.86
C LEU A 86 -15.05 8.57 5.02
N THR A 87 -15.35 9.19 6.16
CA THR A 87 -14.70 10.42 6.62
C THR A 87 -13.26 10.16 7.05
N ASN A 88 -12.46 11.21 7.23
CA ASN A 88 -11.07 11.08 7.69
C ASN A 88 -10.94 10.34 9.03
N GLY A 89 -11.86 10.56 9.97
CA GLY A 89 -11.86 9.88 11.27
C GLY A 89 -12.20 8.39 11.14
N GLU A 90 -13.17 8.06 10.29
CA GLU A 90 -13.55 6.67 10.03
C GLU A 90 -12.48 5.92 9.24
N LEU A 91 -11.77 6.62 8.34
CA LEU A 91 -10.62 6.08 7.61
C LEU A 91 -9.51 5.64 8.57
N ALA A 92 -9.18 6.46 9.56
CA ALA A 92 -8.20 6.12 10.59
C ALA A 92 -8.64 4.91 11.44
N ARG A 93 -9.94 4.82 11.76
CA ARG A 93 -10.49 3.68 12.49
C ARG A 93 -10.39 2.39 11.67
N GLU A 94 -10.82 2.41 10.41
CA GLU A 94 -10.73 1.24 9.51
C GLU A 94 -9.29 0.84 9.22
N ALA A 95 -8.35 1.80 9.13
CA ALA A 95 -6.93 1.51 9.03
C ALA A 95 -6.43 0.75 10.28
N GLY A 96 -6.90 1.14 11.47
CA GLY A 96 -6.64 0.41 12.71
C GLY A 96 -7.20 -1.01 12.70
N ASP A 97 -8.47 -1.18 12.29
CA ASP A 97 -9.10 -2.49 12.22
C ASP A 97 -8.40 -3.43 11.22
N LEU A 98 -7.95 -2.90 10.08
CA LEU A 98 -7.16 -3.64 9.09
C LEU A 98 -5.78 -4.01 9.65
N LEU A 99 -5.10 -3.09 10.32
CA LEU A 99 -3.80 -3.35 10.92
C LEU A 99 -3.91 -4.46 11.99
N ASP A 100 -4.89 -4.36 12.90
CA ASP A 100 -5.14 -5.37 13.93
C ASP A 100 -5.41 -6.76 13.33
N MET A 101 -6.14 -6.81 12.21
CA MET A 101 -6.40 -8.06 11.48
C MET A 101 -5.10 -8.67 10.90
N TRP A 102 -4.25 -7.85 10.31
CA TRP A 102 -2.95 -8.29 9.78
C TRP A 102 -1.98 -8.70 10.89
N GLU A 103 -1.95 -7.99 12.01
CA GLU A 103 -1.14 -8.35 13.17
C GLU A 103 -1.54 -9.70 13.77
N LYS A 104 -2.85 -9.96 13.90
CA LYS A 104 -3.35 -11.28 14.32
C LYS A 104 -2.89 -12.37 13.38
N ARG A 105 -3.02 -12.15 12.06
CA ARG A 105 -2.59 -13.09 11.03
C ARG A 105 -1.09 -13.43 11.13
N VAL A 106 -0.23 -12.42 11.33
CA VAL A 106 1.21 -12.63 11.50
C VAL A 106 1.52 -13.36 12.81
N THR A 107 0.81 -13.04 13.88
CA THR A 107 0.95 -13.72 15.19
C THR A 107 0.53 -15.19 15.11
N GLU A 108 -0.43 -15.54 14.27
CA GLU A 108 -0.81 -16.92 13.93
C GLU A 108 0.24 -17.66 13.07
N GLY A 109 1.33 -17.00 12.68
CA GLY A 109 2.40 -17.58 11.85
C GLY A 109 2.10 -17.59 10.35
N LYS A 110 1.01 -16.95 9.90
CA LYS A 110 0.71 -16.81 8.47
C LYS A 110 1.52 -15.65 7.88
N PRO A 111 2.42 -15.88 6.92
CA PRO A 111 3.25 -14.82 6.37
C PRO A 111 2.43 -13.81 5.57
N VAL A 112 2.93 -12.58 5.48
CA VAL A 112 2.40 -11.55 4.59
C VAL A 112 2.74 -11.92 3.15
N PRO A 113 1.76 -12.02 2.23
CA PRO A 113 2.05 -12.32 0.83
C PRO A 113 2.91 -11.22 0.19
N PRO A 114 3.89 -11.58 -0.66
CA PRO A 114 4.64 -10.57 -1.40
C PRO A 114 3.75 -9.86 -2.43
N VAL A 115 4.06 -8.59 -2.71
CA VAL A 115 3.42 -7.83 -3.79
C VAL A 115 3.87 -8.44 -5.11
N ARG A 116 2.94 -9.10 -5.81
CA ARG A 116 3.20 -9.65 -7.15
C ARG A 116 3.03 -8.53 -8.14
N ARG A 117 3.96 -8.40 -9.08
CA ARG A 117 3.86 -7.45 -10.20
C ARG A 117 3.41 -8.23 -11.42
N ALA A 118 2.33 -7.78 -12.07
CA ALA A 118 1.95 -8.30 -13.36
C ALA A 118 3.13 -8.13 -14.35
N LEU A 119 3.57 -9.24 -14.94
CA LEU A 119 4.52 -9.19 -16.04
C LEU A 119 3.81 -8.56 -17.24
N ALA A 120 4.54 -7.76 -18.03
CA ALA A 120 4.00 -7.26 -19.28
C ALA A 120 3.55 -8.45 -20.14
N ALA A 121 2.37 -8.34 -20.74
CA ALA A 121 1.94 -9.33 -21.71
C ALA A 121 3.00 -9.43 -22.81
N PRO A 122 3.34 -10.65 -23.28
CA PRO A 122 4.26 -10.80 -24.39
C PRO A 122 3.74 -9.98 -25.57
N ALA A 123 4.62 -9.19 -26.19
CA ALA A 123 4.28 -8.45 -27.39
C ALA A 123 3.88 -9.47 -28.46
N ALA A 124 2.57 -9.61 -28.70
CA ALA A 124 2.11 -10.39 -29.84
C ALA A 124 2.54 -9.64 -31.10
N ASP A 125 2.99 -10.38 -32.13
CA ASP A 125 3.20 -9.80 -33.46
C ASP A 125 1.84 -9.32 -33.99
N HIS A 126 1.52 -8.07 -33.70
CA HIS A 126 0.41 -7.38 -34.31
C HIS A 126 0.84 -7.14 -35.74
N GLY A 127 0.23 -7.87 -36.68
CA GLY A 127 0.39 -7.63 -38.10
C GLY A 127 0.17 -6.14 -38.46
N PRO A 128 0.48 -5.74 -39.70
CA PRO A 128 0.50 -4.33 -40.08
C PRO A 128 -0.79 -3.63 -39.68
N THR A 129 -0.65 -2.53 -38.94
CA THR A 129 -1.79 -1.74 -38.47
C THR A 129 -2.59 -1.21 -39.67
N PRO A 130 -3.89 -0.92 -39.54
CA PRO A 130 -4.69 -0.38 -40.64
C PRO A 130 -4.06 0.86 -41.29
N ILE A 131 -3.41 1.72 -40.51
CA ILE A 131 -2.72 2.91 -41.04
C ILE A 131 -1.46 2.56 -41.85
N GLN A 132 -0.73 1.51 -41.44
CA GLN A 132 0.41 0.99 -42.21
C GLN A 132 -0.04 0.40 -43.54
N LEU A 133 -1.18 -0.32 -43.57
CA LEU A 133 -1.77 -0.83 -44.81
C LEU A 133 -2.18 0.31 -45.75
N LEU A 134 -2.80 1.36 -45.22
CA LEU A 134 -3.18 2.54 -46.00
C LEU A 134 -1.95 3.29 -46.53
N LEU A 135 -0.90 3.46 -45.71
CA LEU A 135 0.36 4.07 -46.12
C LEU A 135 1.05 3.25 -47.22
N ALA A 136 1.07 1.93 -47.10
CA ALA A 136 1.61 1.04 -48.13
C ALA A 136 0.83 1.18 -49.45
N LYS A 137 -0.51 1.26 -49.38
CA LYS A 137 -1.37 1.51 -50.55
C LYS A 137 -1.09 2.88 -51.18
N PHE A 138 -0.95 3.93 -50.36
CA PHE A 138 -0.62 5.28 -50.83
C PHE A 138 0.73 5.29 -51.55
N ASN A 139 1.77 4.73 -50.94
CA ASN A 139 3.11 4.67 -51.53
C ASN A 139 3.11 3.91 -52.86
N ARG A 140 2.36 2.81 -52.95
CA ARG A 140 2.16 2.06 -54.20
C ARG A 140 1.46 2.88 -55.28
N ASN A 141 0.45 3.66 -54.92
CA ASN A 141 -0.25 4.51 -55.87
C ASN A 141 0.64 5.64 -56.38
N LYS A 142 1.44 6.24 -55.48
CA LYS A 142 2.43 7.28 -55.82
C LYS A 142 3.53 6.76 -56.74
N SER A 143 4.08 5.56 -56.48
CA SER A 143 5.08 4.95 -57.37
C SER A 143 4.52 4.62 -58.76
N ASN A 144 3.22 4.36 -58.84
CA ASN A 144 2.52 4.06 -60.09
C ASN A 144 2.02 5.33 -60.82
N GLY A 145 2.33 6.53 -60.32
CA GLY A 145 1.92 7.80 -60.94
C GLY A 145 0.42 8.08 -60.88
N MET A 146 -0.31 7.42 -59.98
CA MET A 146 -1.76 7.59 -59.82
C MET A 146 -2.13 8.72 -58.84
N VAL A 147 -1.13 9.33 -58.19
CA VAL A 147 -1.22 10.46 -57.24
C VAL A 147 0.04 11.31 -57.37
#